data_AF-A0A2H6A9C9-F1
#
_entry.id   AF-A0A2H6A9C9-F1
#
_cell.length_a   1.000
_cell.length_b   1.000
_cell.length_c   1.000
_cell.angle_alpha   90.00
_cell.angle_beta   90.00
_cell.angle_gamma   90.00
#
_symmetry.space_group_name_H-M   'P 1'
#
loop_
_entity.id
_entity.type
_entity.pdbx_description
1 polymer ?
#
loop_
_entity_poly.entity_id
_entity_poly.type
_entity_poly.pdbx_seq_one_letter_code
_entity_poly.pdbx_strand_id
1 'polypeptide(L)' 'MLKKIDFKIPLVFKIANFLKKNFPYAKIQIKKKKEHLEIYFLSPVDPYKVEEFKAFLRQQKFLSFQIYFKKS' A
#
# COMPACT_ATOMS: atom_id res chain seq x y z
N MET A 1 -16.14 9.94 13.13
CA MET A 1 -16.18 10.48 11.75
C MET A 1 -14.96 10.01 10.98
N LEU A 2 -15.12 9.06 10.05
CA LEU A 2 -14.08 8.68 9.10
C LEU A 2 -13.82 9.88 8.18
N LYS A 3 -12.70 10.58 8.38
CA LYS A 3 -12.23 11.60 7.43
C LYS A 3 -12.02 10.90 6.10
N LYS A 4 -12.87 11.22 5.12
CA LYS A 4 -12.77 10.76 3.74
C LYS A 4 -11.34 10.97 3.27
N ILE A 5 -10.73 9.88 2.83
CA ILE A 5 -9.41 9.86 2.24
C ILE A 5 -9.54 10.57 0.89
N ASP A 6 -9.15 11.85 0.81
CA ASP A 6 -8.92 12.57 -0.45
C ASP A 6 -7.68 11.97 -1.12
N PHE A 7 -7.81 10.76 -1.61
CA PHE A 7 -7.03 10.30 -2.74
C PHE A 7 -7.85 10.61 -3.97
N LYS A 8 -7.20 11.03 -5.05
CA LYS A 8 -7.81 10.91 -6.38
C LYS A 8 -8.29 9.45 -6.51
N ILE A 9 -9.60 9.25 -6.48
CA ILE A 9 -10.28 7.95 -6.58
C ILE A 9 -9.55 6.94 -7.49
N PRO A 10 -9.11 7.28 -8.72
CA PRO A 10 -8.38 6.36 -9.60
C PRO A 10 -7.09 5.79 -9.01
N LEU A 11 -6.39 6.53 -8.16
CA LEU A 11 -5.11 6.13 -7.58
C LEU A 11 -5.28 5.08 -6.48
N VAL A 12 -6.32 5.19 -5.65
CA VAL A 12 -6.68 4.15 -4.66
C VAL A 12 -7.05 2.87 -5.37
N PHE A 13 -7.88 2.97 -6.42
CA PHE A 13 -8.26 1.80 -7.21
C PHE A 13 -7.06 1.12 -7.86
N LYS A 14 -6.10 1.89 -8.40
CA LYS A 14 -4.85 1.33 -8.95
C LYS A 14 -4.03 0.59 -7.89
N ILE A 15 -3.83 1.21 -6.73
CA ILE A 15 -3.09 0.59 -5.61
C ILE A 15 -3.81 -0.68 -5.14
N ALA A 16 -5.12 -0.62 -4.92
CA ALA A 16 -5.93 -1.75 -4.49
C ALA A 16 -5.89 -2.90 -5.51
N ASN A 17 -5.96 -2.59 -6.81
CA ASN A 17 -5.90 -3.60 -7.87
C ASN A 17 -4.51 -4.26 -7.95
N PHE A 18 -3.44 -3.47 -7.85
CA PHE A 18 -2.08 -4.00 -7.79
C PHE A 18 -1.91 -4.95 -6.60
N LEU A 19 -2.37 -4.52 -5.42
CA LEU A 19 -2.27 -5.30 -4.20
C LEU A 19 -3.07 -6.60 -4.27
N LYS A 20 -4.31 -6.54 -4.76
CA LYS A 20 -5.16 -7.73 -4.91
C LYS A 20 -4.59 -8.73 -5.92
N LYS A 21 -4.00 -8.24 -7.02
CA LYS A 21 -3.40 -9.09 -8.05
C LYS A 21 -2.10 -9.77 -7.58
N ASN A 22 -1.22 -9.02 -6.93
CA ASN A 22 0.10 -9.52 -6.53
C ASN A 22 0.10 -10.24 -5.17
N PHE A 23 -0.83 -9.87 -4.28
CA PHE A 23 -0.97 -10.39 -2.93
C PHE A 23 -2.42 -10.82 -2.61
N PRO A 24 -2.99 -11.79 -3.34
CA PRO A 24 -4.41 -12.17 -3.22
C PRO A 24 -4.81 -12.67 -1.82
N TYR A 25 -3.87 -13.28 -1.09
CA TYR A 25 -4.09 -13.84 0.25
C TYR A 25 -3.50 -12.98 1.37
N ALA A 26 -2.84 -11.86 1.04
CA ALA A 26 -2.23 -11.03 2.07
C ALA A 26 -3.27 -10.16 2.74
N LYS A 27 -3.25 -10.15 4.08
CA LYS A 27 -3.99 -9.17 4.85
C LYS A 27 -3.18 -7.88 4.88
N ILE A 28 -3.66 -6.84 4.19
CA ILE A 28 -2.95 -5.57 4.06
C ILE A 28 -3.79 -4.46 4.67
N GLN A 29 -3.18 -3.61 5.49
CA GLN A 29 -3.81 -2.42 6.04
C GLN A 29 -3.07 -1.18 5.55
N ILE A 30 -3.79 -0.23 4.96
CA ILE A 30 -3.23 1.04 4.47
C ILE A 30 -3.74 2.15 5.37
N LYS A 31 -2.84 2.99 5.89
CA LYS A 31 -3.16 4.17 6.69
C LYS A 31 -2.57 5.41 6.03
N LYS A 32 -3.35 6.49 5.93
CA LYS A 32 -2.84 7.81 5.52
C LYS A 32 -2.60 8.64 6.79
N LYS A 33 -1.37 9.08 7.03
CA LYS A 33 -1.04 10.08 8.05
C LYS A 33 -0.59 11.36 7.37
N LYS A 34 -1.45 12.39 7.37
CA LYS A 34 -1.22 13.65 6.65
C LYS A 34 -0.92 13.37 5.16
N GLU A 35 0.31 13.56 4.72
CA GLU A 35 0.79 13.32 3.35
C GLU A 35 1.63 12.04 3.21
N HIS A 36 1.74 11.25 4.27
CA HIS A 36 2.50 10.01 4.32
C HIS A 36 1.58 8.78 4.26
N LEU A 37 1.94 7.79 3.44
CA LEU A 37 1.22 6.53 3.30
C LEU A 37 1.94 5.41 4.07
N GLU A 38 1.28 4.84 5.07
CA GLU A 38 1.77 3.67 5.79
C GLU A 38 1.05 2.42 5.29
N ILE A 39 1.79 1.42 4.82
CA ILE A 39 1.25 0.12 4.37
C ILE A 39 1.73 -0.95 5.32
N TYR A 40 0.81 -1.71 5.89
CA TYR A 40 1.08 -2.77 6.84
C TYR A 40 0.70 -4.11 6.21
N PHE A 41 1.70 -4.95 5.95
CA PHE A 41 1.48 -6.35 5.60
C PHE A 41 1.33 -7.15 6.90
N LEU A 42 0.09 -7.58 7.17
CA LEU A 42 -0.29 -8.34 8.37
C LEU A 42 -0.17 -9.86 8.18
N SER A 43 0.08 -10.30 6.95
CA SER A 43 0.40 -11.67 6.57
C SER A 43 1.83 -11.75 6.02
N PRO A 44 2.48 -12.92 6.10
CA PRO A 44 3.72 -13.16 5.37
C PRO A 44 3.51 -12.91 3.87
N VAL A 45 4.42 -12.16 3.27
CA VAL A 45 4.39 -11.84 1.85
C VAL A 45 5.79 -11.99 1.27
N ASP A 46 5.83 -12.27 -0.03
CA ASP A 46 7.08 -12.34 -0.78
C ASP A 46 7.78 -10.97 -0.78
N PRO A 47 9.02 -10.87 -0.24
CA PRO A 47 9.77 -9.63 -0.21
C PRO A 47 10.02 -9.04 -1.60
N TYR A 48 10.20 -9.87 -2.62
CA TYR A 48 10.46 -9.43 -3.99
C TYR A 48 9.26 -8.67 -4.56
N LYS A 49 8.04 -9.22 -4.38
CA LYS A 49 6.80 -8.56 -4.80
C LYS A 49 6.58 -7.23 -4.07
N VAL A 50 7.08 -7.13 -2.84
CA VAL A 50 6.97 -5.88 -2.06
C VAL A 50 7.90 -4.81 -2.63
N GLU A 51 9.10 -5.16 -3.10
CA GLU A 51 9.97 -4.25 -3.82
C GLU A 51 9.32 -3.75 -5.13
N GLU A 52 8.68 -4.64 -5.89
CA GLU A 52 7.90 -4.24 -7.09
C GLU A 52 6.80 -3.24 -6.74
N PHE A 53 6.11 -3.46 -5.61
CA PHE A 53 5.09 -2.53 -5.13
C PHE A 53 5.69 -1.17 -4.72
N LYS A 54 6.85 -1.15 -4.07
CA LYS A 54 7.57 0.11 -3.77
C LYS A 54 7.93 0.87 -5.05
N ALA A 55 8.42 0.16 -6.08
CA ALA A 55 8.73 0.76 -7.38
C ALA A 55 7.48 1.35 -8.03
N PHE A 56 6.37 0.60 -8.02
CA PHE A 56 5.07 1.09 -8.51
C PHE A 56 4.61 2.37 -7.81
N LEU A 57 4.71 2.45 -6.48
CA LEU A 57 4.34 3.66 -5.72
C LEU A 57 5.20 4.87 -6.10
N ARG A 58 6.51 4.67 -6.27
CA ARG A 58 7.42 5.73 -6.73
C ARG A 58 7.07 6.23 -8.13
N GLN A 59 6.72 5.32 -9.05
CA GLN A 59 6.26 5.70 -10.41
C GLN A 59 4.96 6.52 -10.38
N GLN A 60 4.06 6.23 -9.44
CA GLN A 60 2.84 7.03 -9.24
C GLN A 60 3.09 8.36 -8.48
N LYS A 61 4.36 8.78 -8.33
CA LYS A 61 4.79 9.99 -7.62
C LYS A 61 4.42 10.01 -6.12
N PHE A 62 4.22 8.84 -5.50
CA PHE A 62 4.22 8.76 -4.03
C PHE A 62 5.66 8.75 -3.53
N LEU A 63 6.11 9.91 -3.04
CA LEU A 63 7.45 10.06 -2.49
C LEU A 63 7.52 9.78 -0.98
N SER A 64 6.38 9.84 -0.29
CA SER A 64 6.29 9.67 1.16
C SER A 64 5.45 8.45 1.49
N PHE A 65 6.09 7.29 1.62
CA PHE A 65 5.46 6.06 2.08
C PHE A 65 6.40 5.19 2.91
N GLN A 66 5.84 4.36 3.77
CA GLN A 66 6.57 3.38 4.55
C GLN A 66 5.82 2.06 4.59
N ILE A 67 6.57 0.97 4.43
CA ILE A 67 6.04 -0.38 4.44
C ILE A 67 6.49 -1.06 5.73
N TYR A 68 5.52 -1.60 6.45
CA TYR A 68 5.71 -2.34 7.69
C TYR A 68 5.28 -3.78 7.48
N PHE A 69 6.07 -4.69 8.03
CA PHE A 69 5.74 -6.10 8.09
C PHE A 69 5.39 -6.45 9.52
N LYS A 70 4.31 -7.19 9.72
CA LYS A 70 4.05 -7.81 11.02
C LYS A 70 5.22 -8.77 11.29
N LYS A 71 6.00 -8.52 12.33
CA LYS A 71 6.94 -9.51 12.85
C LYS A 71 6.09 -10.71 13.29
N SER A 72 6.23 -11.81 12.55
CA SER A 72 5.81 -13.13 13.02
C SER A 72 6.72 -13.59 14.15
#